data_AF-A0A5D4TL82-F1
#
_entry.id   AF-A0A5D4TL82-F1
#
_cell.length_a   1.000
_cell.length_b   1.000
_cell.length_c   1.000
_cell.angle_alpha   90.00
_cell.angle_beta   90.00
_cell.angle_gamma   90.00
#
_symmetry.space_group_name_H-M   'P 1'
#
loop_
_entity.id
_entity.type
_entity.pdbx_description
1 polymer ?
#
loop_
_entity_poly.entity_id
_entity_poly.type
_entity_poly.pdbx_seq_one_letter_code
_entity_poly.pdbx_strand_id
1 'polypeptide(L)'
;MLKEEKEAHFKKIISKTAKTRRSNKTPSWNSGKTGIYSEETIEKIRQSTLKQMEEQTFRKTNIEIIMEKFLKSNHINYKYSFILQKRQYDFLLVDYNLIIECDGDYWHANPKFYPNPADWQIERIKNDHIKNEIAKRNNFKIIRFWEDDIVNNLEYVKNVINDLLATTQLETANVNAKKQ
;
A
#
# COMPACT_ATOMS: atom_id res chain seq x y z
N MET A 1 2.68 -39.11 -22.15
CA MET A 1 1.82 -37.93 -21.91
C MET A 1 2.43 -36.73 -22.59
N LEU A 2 1.71 -36.18 -23.57
CA LEU A 2 2.07 -34.92 -24.21
C LEU A 2 2.07 -33.79 -23.17
N LYS A 3 2.89 -32.77 -23.42
CA LYS A 3 3.07 -31.60 -22.53
C LYS A 3 1.72 -30.94 -22.19
N GLU A 4 0.83 -30.88 -23.17
CA GLU A 4 -0.53 -30.33 -23.06
C GLU A 4 -1.44 -31.16 -22.15
N GLU A 5 -1.36 -32.49 -22.19
CA GLU A 5 -2.14 -33.39 -21.33
C GLU A 5 -1.73 -33.24 -19.86
N LYS A 6 -0.42 -33.09 -19.60
CA LYS A 6 0.09 -32.81 -18.26
C LYS A 6 -0.40 -31.46 -17.75
N GLU A 7 -0.35 -30.43 -18.58
CA GLU A 7 -0.79 -29.09 -18.21
C GLU A 7 -2.29 -29.04 -17.90
N ALA A 8 -3.12 -29.70 -18.72
CA ALA A 8 -4.55 -29.84 -18.47
C ALA A 8 -4.85 -30.60 -17.16
N HIS A 9 -4.08 -31.66 -16.88
CA HIS A 9 -4.18 -32.43 -15.64
C HIS A 9 -3.83 -31.56 -14.41
N PHE A 10 -2.73 -30.80 -14.46
CA PHE A 10 -2.36 -29.89 -13.38
C PHE A 10 -3.40 -28.78 -13.16
N LYS A 11 -3.92 -28.16 -14.22
CA LYS A 11 -5.02 -27.17 -14.13
C LYS A 11 -6.24 -27.75 -13.41
N LYS A 12 -6.60 -29.00 -13.69
CA LYS A 12 -7.72 -29.71 -13.04
C LYS A 12 -7.46 -29.96 -11.56
N ILE A 13 -6.25 -30.37 -11.19
CA ILE A 13 -5.85 -30.56 -9.78
C ILE A 13 -5.89 -29.24 -9.01
N ILE A 14 -5.31 -28.18 -9.57
CA ILE A 14 -5.25 -26.85 -8.94
C ILE A 14 -6.67 -26.32 -8.71
N SER A 15 -7.56 -26.42 -9.70
CA SER A 15 -8.93 -25.91 -9.56
C SER A 15 -9.75 -26.69 -8.53
N LYS A 16 -9.65 -28.03 -8.52
CA LYS A 16 -10.29 -28.87 -7.49
C LYS A 16 -9.77 -28.51 -6.10
N THR A 17 -8.46 -28.42 -5.95
CA THR A 17 -7.82 -28.10 -4.67
C THR A 17 -8.23 -26.71 -4.16
N ALA A 18 -8.28 -25.70 -5.03
CA ALA A 18 -8.73 -24.36 -4.67
C ALA A 18 -10.20 -24.32 -4.23
N LYS A 19 -11.10 -25.05 -4.92
CA LYS A 19 -12.51 -25.16 -4.55
C LYS A 19 -12.70 -25.84 -3.18
N THR A 20 -12.03 -26.97 -2.96
CA THR A 20 -12.11 -27.70 -1.68
C THR A 20 -11.61 -26.86 -0.51
N ARG A 21 -10.51 -26.12 -0.69
CA ARG A 21 -9.96 -25.24 0.36
C ARG A 21 -10.90 -24.10 0.73
N ARG A 22 -11.55 -23.47 -0.26
CA ARG A 22 -12.55 -22.42 -0.02
C ARG A 22 -13.75 -22.98 0.75
N SER A 23 -14.27 -24.14 0.35
CA SER A 23 -15.39 -24.81 1.01
C SER A 23 -15.07 -25.17 2.46
N ASN A 24 -13.89 -25.76 2.69
CA ASN A 24 -13.49 -26.27 4.00
C ASN A 24 -12.82 -25.20 4.88
N LYS A 25 -12.71 -23.95 4.40
CA LYS A 25 -11.98 -22.86 5.06
C LYS A 25 -10.56 -23.24 5.51
N THR A 26 -9.89 -24.15 4.79
CA THR A 26 -8.56 -24.66 5.20
C THR A 26 -7.44 -23.71 4.76
N PRO A 27 -6.61 -23.21 5.70
CA PRO A 27 -5.54 -22.27 5.40
C PRO A 27 -4.46 -22.92 4.54
N SER A 28 -3.76 -22.12 3.73
CA SER A 28 -2.66 -22.58 2.88
C SER A 28 -1.65 -23.42 3.68
N TRP A 29 -1.04 -24.42 3.04
CA TRP A 29 -0.15 -25.36 3.74
C TRP A 29 1.08 -24.68 4.38
N ASN A 30 1.41 -23.49 3.88
CA ASN A 30 2.48 -22.59 4.32
C ASN A 30 1.97 -21.45 5.22
N SER A 31 0.66 -21.38 5.51
CA SER A 31 0.09 -20.31 6.34
C SER A 31 0.68 -20.37 7.76
N GLY A 32 1.14 -19.23 8.27
CA GLY A 32 1.71 -19.11 9.62
C GLY A 32 3.10 -19.72 9.82
N LYS A 33 3.73 -20.26 8.76
CA LYS A 33 5.05 -20.89 8.84
C LYS A 33 6.14 -19.94 8.34
N THR A 34 7.23 -19.82 9.10
CA THR A 34 8.43 -19.04 8.75
C THR A 34 9.56 -19.97 8.32
N GLY A 35 10.52 -19.48 7.53
CA GLY A 35 11.72 -20.25 7.14
C GLY A 35 11.49 -21.39 6.15
N ILE A 36 10.34 -21.44 5.46
CA ILE A 36 10.05 -22.48 4.45
C ILE A 36 10.85 -22.25 3.15
N TYR A 37 11.06 -20.99 2.78
CA TYR A 37 11.65 -20.63 1.50
C TYR A 37 13.15 -20.39 1.63
N SER A 38 13.92 -20.83 0.64
CA SER A 38 15.34 -20.49 0.51
C SER A 38 15.51 -18.99 0.26
N GLU A 39 16.68 -18.46 0.62
CA GLU A 39 17.03 -17.06 0.34
C GLU A 39 16.91 -16.73 -1.15
N GLU A 40 17.35 -17.64 -2.02
CA GLU A 40 17.20 -17.49 -3.48
C GLU A 40 15.73 -17.36 -3.90
N THR A 41 14.83 -18.14 -3.28
CA THR A 41 13.39 -18.07 -3.59
C THR A 41 12.79 -16.75 -3.09
N ILE A 42 13.17 -16.31 -1.90
CA ILE A 42 12.75 -15.01 -1.34
C ILE A 42 13.19 -13.87 -2.26
N GLU A 43 14.43 -13.93 -2.76
CA GLU A 43 14.94 -12.91 -3.68
C GLU A 43 14.21 -12.94 -5.02
N LYS A 44 13.91 -14.11 -5.59
CA LYS A 44 13.08 -14.22 -6.80
C LYS A 44 11.68 -13.60 -6.62
N ILE A 45 11.03 -13.85 -5.48
CA ILE A 45 9.73 -13.24 -5.14
C ILE A 45 9.86 -11.71 -5.08
N ARG A 46 10.93 -11.22 -4.46
CA ARG A 46 11.21 -9.79 -4.37
C ARG A 46 11.43 -9.16 -5.75
N GLN A 47 12.26 -9.75 -6.59
CA GLN A 47 12.52 -9.28 -7.95
C GLN A 47 11.24 -9.24 -8.80
N SER A 48 10.38 -10.26 -8.68
CA SER A 48 9.07 -10.25 -9.35
C SER A 48 8.17 -9.12 -8.85
N THR A 49 8.20 -8.80 -7.56
CA THR A 49 7.46 -7.67 -6.99
C THR A 49 7.97 -6.34 -7.54
N LEU A 50 9.29 -6.14 -7.57
CA LEU A 50 9.92 -4.93 -8.14
C LEU A 50 9.51 -4.73 -9.60
N LYS A 51 9.54 -5.81 -10.39
CA LYS A 51 9.12 -5.79 -11.79
C LYS A 51 7.65 -5.39 -11.96
N GLN A 52 6.73 -5.95 -11.15
CA GLN A 52 5.32 -5.56 -11.20
C GLN A 52 5.10 -4.09 -10.85
N MET A 53 5.90 -3.56 -9.93
CA MET A 53 5.84 -2.14 -9.54
C MET A 53 6.37 -1.23 -10.65
N GLU A 54 7.48 -1.61 -11.29
CA GLU A 54 8.05 -0.90 -12.45
C GLU A 54 7.08 -0.87 -13.64
N GLU A 55 6.46 -2.01 -13.95
CA GLU A 55 5.49 -2.13 -15.04
C GLU A 55 4.10 -1.57 -14.66
N GLN A 56 3.89 -1.18 -13.40
CA GLN A 56 2.59 -0.77 -12.85
C GLN A 56 1.44 -1.74 -13.15
N THR A 57 1.71 -3.04 -13.16
CA THR A 57 0.75 -4.10 -13.55
C THR A 57 -0.15 -4.57 -12.41
N PHE A 58 -0.09 -3.93 -11.25
CA PHE A 58 -0.91 -4.27 -10.08
C PHE A 58 -2.20 -3.45 -10.03
N ARG A 59 -3.25 -4.07 -9.48
CA ARG A 59 -4.58 -3.47 -9.41
C ARG A 59 -4.65 -2.48 -8.26
N LYS A 60 -5.05 -1.24 -8.58
CA LYS A 60 -5.41 -0.23 -7.58
C LYS A 60 -6.64 -0.64 -6.77
N THR A 61 -6.63 -0.32 -5.49
CA THR A 61 -7.83 -0.40 -4.65
C THR A 61 -8.81 0.72 -5.02
N ASN A 62 -10.08 0.61 -4.59
CA ASN A 62 -11.08 1.64 -4.87
C ASN A 62 -10.71 2.99 -4.24
N ILE A 63 -10.17 2.97 -3.01
CA ILE A 63 -9.73 4.16 -2.29
C ILE A 63 -8.54 4.85 -2.97
N GLU A 64 -7.57 4.08 -3.48
CA GLU A 64 -6.47 4.62 -4.27
C GLU A 64 -6.96 5.26 -5.58
N ILE A 65 -7.97 4.68 -6.23
CA ILE A 65 -8.56 5.26 -7.46
C ILE A 65 -9.23 6.60 -7.15
N ILE A 66 -9.95 6.71 -6.02
CA ILE A 66 -10.60 7.95 -5.59
C ILE A 66 -9.54 9.02 -5.30
N MET A 67 -8.51 8.67 -4.52
CA MET A 67 -7.40 9.56 -4.21
C MET A 67 -6.66 10.03 -5.47
N GLU A 68 -6.34 9.10 -6.38
CA GLU A 68 -5.66 9.42 -7.63
C GLU A 68 -6.48 10.37 -8.51
N LYS A 69 -7.80 10.16 -8.61
CA LYS A 69 -8.69 11.07 -9.34
C LYS A 69 -8.61 12.49 -8.77
N PHE A 70 -8.65 12.63 -7.45
CA PHE A 70 -8.50 13.94 -6.80
C PHE A 70 -7.14 14.59 -7.12
N LEU A 71 -6.04 13.85 -6.99
CA LEU A 71 -4.69 14.37 -7.28
C LEU A 71 -4.56 14.84 -8.74
N LYS A 72 -5.09 14.05 -9.69
CA LYS A 72 -5.12 14.41 -11.12
C LYS A 72 -5.96 15.65 -11.39
N SER A 73 -7.17 15.73 -10.84
CA SER A 73 -8.06 16.88 -11.04
C SER A 73 -7.48 18.19 -10.53
N ASN A 74 -6.60 18.14 -9.52
CA ASN A 74 -5.91 19.30 -8.95
C ASN A 74 -4.53 19.54 -9.55
N HIS A 75 -4.15 18.81 -10.61
CA HIS A 75 -2.86 18.93 -11.29
C HIS A 75 -1.66 18.76 -10.33
N ILE A 76 -1.81 17.92 -9.30
CA ILE A 76 -0.75 17.65 -8.33
C ILE A 76 0.19 16.60 -8.93
N ASN A 77 1.49 16.89 -8.94
CA ASN A 77 2.51 15.94 -9.39
C ASN A 77 2.72 14.84 -8.33
N TYR A 78 2.53 13.58 -8.73
CA TYR A 78 2.67 12.43 -7.83
C TYR A 78 3.34 11.22 -8.49
N LYS A 79 4.01 10.42 -7.67
CA LYS A 79 4.47 9.07 -8.01
C LYS A 79 3.60 8.05 -7.29
N TYR A 80 2.89 7.24 -8.06
CA TYR A 80 2.13 6.11 -7.53
C TYR A 80 3.05 4.94 -7.19
N SER A 81 2.82 4.31 -6.05
CA SER A 81 3.44 3.07 -5.62
C SER A 81 4.97 3.10 -5.67
N PHE A 82 5.57 3.83 -4.75
CA PHE A 82 7.02 3.95 -4.67
C PHE A 82 7.57 3.12 -3.51
N ILE A 83 8.83 2.70 -3.65
CA ILE A 83 9.53 1.90 -2.63
C ILE A 83 10.54 2.79 -1.92
N LEU A 84 10.50 2.76 -0.60
CA LEU A 84 11.51 3.36 0.27
C LEU A 84 11.93 2.33 1.32
N GLN A 85 13.23 2.03 1.36
CA GLN A 85 13.83 1.04 2.28
C GLN A 85 13.06 -0.29 2.35
N LYS A 86 12.78 -0.89 1.19
CA LYS A 86 12.04 -2.15 1.03
C LYS A 86 10.57 -2.11 1.50
N ARG A 87 10.00 -0.93 1.73
CA ARG A 87 8.58 -0.73 2.03
C ARG A 87 7.92 0.05 0.90
N GLN A 88 6.74 -0.40 0.49
CA GLN A 88 5.92 0.24 -0.52
C GLN A 88 4.99 1.26 0.16
N TYR A 89 4.78 2.38 -0.53
CA TYR A 89 3.86 3.46 -0.13
C TYR A 89 3.00 3.86 -1.33
N ASP A 90 1.78 4.32 -1.08
CA ASP A 90 0.75 4.45 -2.13
C ASP A 90 1.00 5.64 -3.05
N PHE A 91 1.21 6.84 -2.49
CA PHE A 91 1.48 8.05 -3.27
C PHE A 91 2.59 8.88 -2.65
N LEU A 92 3.50 9.38 -3.50
CA LEU A 92 4.45 10.43 -3.15
C LEU A 92 4.12 11.68 -3.96
N LEU A 93 3.80 12.78 -3.28
CA LEU A 93 3.70 14.10 -3.89
C LEU A 93 5.11 14.68 -3.99
N VAL A 94 5.68 14.60 -5.20
CA VAL A 94 7.12 14.77 -5.43
C VAL A 94 7.59 16.16 -5.01
N ASP A 95 6.81 17.19 -5.33
CA ASP A 95 7.19 18.58 -5.11
C ASP A 95 7.10 19.00 -3.63
N TYR A 96 6.47 18.16 -2.79
CA TYR A 96 6.15 18.47 -1.39
C TYR A 96 6.87 17.56 -0.40
N ASN A 97 7.60 16.54 -0.86
CA ASN A 97 8.13 15.45 -0.03
C ASN A 97 7.05 14.89 0.92
N LEU A 98 5.82 14.76 0.42
CA LEU A 98 4.66 14.31 1.19
C LEU A 98 4.20 12.94 0.68
N ILE A 99 4.12 11.98 1.58
CA ILE A 99 3.60 10.64 1.34
C ILE A 99 2.15 10.58 1.79
N ILE A 100 1.29 10.01 0.96
CA ILE A 100 -0.10 9.70 1.28
C ILE A 100 -0.28 8.18 1.26
N GLU A 101 -0.85 7.64 2.34
CA GLU A 101 -1.32 6.26 2.45
C GLU A 101 -2.84 6.21 2.49
N CYS A 102 -3.43 5.26 1.78
CA CYS A 102 -4.86 4.99 1.76
C CYS A 102 -5.13 3.69 2.52
N ASP A 103 -5.54 3.80 3.78
CA ASP A 103 -5.65 2.67 4.69
C ASP A 103 -7.04 2.02 4.61
N GLY A 104 -7.11 0.79 4.12
CA GLY A 104 -8.32 -0.02 4.24
C GLY A 104 -8.68 -0.29 5.71
N ASP A 105 -9.91 0.03 6.10
CA ASP A 105 -10.34 0.03 7.52
C ASP A 105 -10.17 -1.33 8.19
N TYR A 106 -10.51 -2.39 7.46
CA TYR A 106 -10.34 -3.77 7.91
C TYR A 106 -8.87 -4.16 8.04
N TRP A 107 -8.03 -3.76 7.10
CA TRP A 107 -6.64 -4.24 7.05
C TRP A 107 -5.76 -3.54 8.08
N HIS A 108 -5.98 -2.25 8.28
CA HIS A 108 -5.20 -1.39 9.17
C HIS A 108 -5.88 -1.17 10.53
N ALA A 109 -7.02 -1.83 10.77
CA ALA A 109 -7.81 -1.77 12.01
C ALA A 109 -8.16 -0.34 12.42
N ASN A 110 -8.96 0.33 11.58
CA ASN A 110 -9.53 1.62 11.92
C ASN A 110 -10.22 1.54 13.30
N PRO A 111 -9.79 2.33 14.30
CA PRO A 111 -10.35 2.27 15.65
C PRO A 111 -11.86 2.51 15.72
N LYS A 112 -12.45 3.21 14.74
CA LYS A 112 -13.90 3.43 14.63
C LYS A 112 -14.67 2.12 14.50
N PHE A 113 -14.11 1.14 13.78
CA PHE A 113 -14.77 -0.14 13.49
C PHE A 113 -14.12 -1.34 14.19
N TYR A 114 -12.83 -1.23 14.50
CA TYR A 114 -12.01 -2.27 15.13
C TYR A 114 -11.36 -1.74 16.43
N PRO A 115 -12.15 -1.37 17.46
CA PRO A 115 -11.61 -0.87 18.73
C PRO A 115 -10.78 -1.94 19.47
N ASN A 116 -11.01 -3.21 19.17
CA ASN A 116 -10.22 -4.34 19.65
C ASN A 116 -9.65 -5.09 18.43
N PRO A 117 -8.48 -4.69 17.92
CA PRO A 117 -7.87 -5.33 16.75
C PRO A 117 -7.50 -6.79 17.02
N ALA A 118 -7.63 -7.64 16.00
CA ALA A 118 -7.11 -9.01 16.05
C ALA A 118 -5.57 -9.03 16.10
N ASP A 119 -4.96 -10.11 16.57
CA ASP A 119 -3.50 -10.23 16.72
C ASP A 119 -2.72 -9.87 15.43
N TRP A 120 -3.21 -10.30 14.27
CA TRP A 120 -2.58 -9.99 12.99
C TRP A 120 -2.76 -8.52 12.58
N GLN A 121 -3.83 -7.85 13.02
CA GLN A 121 -4.02 -6.41 12.84
C GLN A 121 -3.07 -5.63 13.75
N ILE A 122 -2.84 -6.10 14.99
CA ILE A 122 -1.84 -5.51 15.90
C ILE A 122 -0.45 -5.52 15.25
N GLU A 123 -0.06 -6.64 14.63
CA GLU A 123 1.21 -6.72 13.90
C GLU A 123 1.25 -5.79 12.67
N ARG A 124 0.11 -5.56 12.01
CA ARG A 124 0.03 -4.55 10.93
C ARG A 124 0.19 -3.13 11.44
N ILE A 125 -0.47 -2.77 12.54
CA ILE A 125 -0.32 -1.46 13.18
C ILE A 125 1.16 -1.20 13.53
N LYS A 126 1.86 -2.20 14.09
CA LYS A 126 3.31 -2.11 14.33
C LYS A 126 4.10 -1.84 13.05
N ASN A 127 3.76 -2.53 11.95
CA ASN A 127 4.40 -2.29 10.65
C ASN A 127 4.12 -0.89 10.10
N ASP A 128 2.91 -0.36 10.28
CA ASP A 128 2.55 1.00 9.88
C ASP A 128 3.35 2.05 10.65
N HIS A 129 3.54 1.85 11.96
CA HIS A 129 4.44 2.70 12.74
C HIS A 129 5.89 2.66 12.21
N ILE A 130 6.40 1.47 11.88
CA ILE A 130 7.74 1.33 11.29
C ILE A 130 7.83 2.07 9.95
N LYS A 131 6.81 1.97 9.08
CA LYS A 131 6.73 2.74 7.83
C LYS A 131 6.77 4.25 8.10
N ASN A 132 5.99 4.73 9.07
CA ASN A 132 5.97 6.15 9.42
C ASN A 132 7.35 6.65 9.87
N GLU A 133 8.06 5.87 10.69
CA GLU A 133 9.40 6.23 11.15
C GLU A 133 10.44 6.18 10.02
N ILE A 134 10.33 5.23 9.08
CA ILE A 134 11.17 5.20 7.88
C ILE A 134 10.92 6.45 7.03
N ALA A 135 9.66 6.81 6.75
CA ALA A 135 9.32 8.00 5.98
C ALA A 135 9.94 9.27 6.60
N LYS A 136 9.71 9.49 7.91
CA LYS A 136 10.24 10.65 8.64
C LYS A 136 11.77 10.71 8.61
N ARG A 137 12.44 9.58 8.83
CA ARG A 137 13.92 9.51 8.84
C ARG A 137 14.54 9.77 7.46
N ASN A 138 13.77 9.61 6.38
CA ASN A 138 14.18 9.96 5.02
C ASN A 138 13.59 11.32 4.59
N ASN A 139 13.25 12.21 5.53
CA ASN A 139 12.78 13.57 5.29
C ASN A 139 11.45 13.68 4.53
N PHE A 140 10.61 12.65 4.58
CA PHE A 140 9.25 12.72 4.07
C PHE A 140 8.26 13.05 5.19
N LYS A 141 7.33 13.98 4.91
CA LYS A 141 6.08 14.10 5.66
C LYS A 141 5.20 12.90 5.25
N ILE A 142 4.46 12.31 6.17
CA ILE A 142 3.55 11.19 5.88
C ILE A 142 2.19 11.45 6.50
N ILE A 143 1.14 11.26 5.71
CA ILE A 143 -0.24 11.28 6.15
C ILE A 143 -0.96 10.02 5.69
N ARG A 144 -1.89 9.53 6.51
CA ARG A 144 -2.70 8.36 6.21
C ARG A 144 -4.16 8.73 6.33
N PHE A 145 -4.97 8.23 5.40
CA PHE A 145 -6.41 8.43 5.39
C PHE A 145 -7.11 7.08 5.44
N TRP A 146 -8.10 6.96 6.31
CA TRP A 146 -8.92 5.77 6.40
C TRP A 146 -9.82 5.63 5.18
N GLU A 147 -10.17 4.39 4.84
CA GLU A 147 -11.11 4.07 3.77
C GLU A 147 -12.45 4.77 3.98
N ASP A 148 -12.98 4.75 5.19
CA ASP A 148 -14.20 5.48 5.55
C ASP A 148 -14.10 6.99 5.29
N ASP A 149 -12.96 7.62 5.58
CA ASP A 149 -12.76 9.04 5.29
C ASP A 149 -12.72 9.30 3.78
N ILE A 150 -12.00 8.48 3.01
CA ILE A 150 -11.87 8.64 1.56
C ILE A 150 -13.22 8.42 0.86
N VAL A 151 -14.02 7.45 1.31
CA VAL A 151 -15.27 7.07 0.67
C VAL A 151 -16.43 7.95 1.13
N ASN A 152 -16.54 8.21 2.44
CA ASN A 152 -17.72 8.86 3.04
C ASN A 152 -17.48 10.33 3.39
N ASN A 153 -16.23 10.79 3.50
CA ASN A 153 -15.90 12.16 3.87
C ASN A 153 -14.76 12.74 3.00
N LEU A 154 -14.88 12.54 1.68
CA LEU A 154 -13.83 12.92 0.75
C LEU A 154 -13.47 14.42 0.84
N GLU A 155 -14.44 15.29 1.12
CA GLU A 155 -14.18 16.72 1.22
C GLU A 155 -13.25 17.09 2.39
N TYR A 156 -13.40 16.41 3.53
CA TYR A 156 -12.45 16.54 4.65
C TYR A 156 -11.04 16.13 4.22
N VAL A 157 -10.91 14.98 3.53
CA VAL A 157 -9.61 14.49 3.04
C VAL A 157 -8.96 15.52 2.11
N LYS A 158 -9.72 16.10 1.18
CA LYS A 158 -9.22 17.15 0.26
C LYS A 158 -8.75 18.39 1.01
N ASN A 159 -9.52 18.87 1.98
CA ASN A 159 -9.17 20.05 2.76
C ASN A 159 -7.85 19.85 3.51
N VAL A 160 -7.69 18.70 4.17
CA VAL A 160 -6.45 18.37 4.86
C VAL A 160 -5.26 18.33 3.90
N ILE A 161 -5.41 17.74 2.72
CA ILE A 161 -4.34 17.72 1.71
C ILE A 161 -4.02 19.15 1.28
N ASN A 162 -5.02 19.95 0.90
CA ASN A 162 -4.82 21.33 0.45
C ASN A 162 -4.10 22.20 1.50
N ASP A 163 -4.47 22.08 2.77
CA ASP A 163 -3.83 22.80 3.88
C ASP A 163 -2.35 22.42 4.03
N LEU A 164 -2.02 21.14 3.88
CA LEU A 164 -0.64 20.65 3.93
C LEU A 164 0.20 21.17 2.75
N LEU A 165 -0.39 21.23 1.56
CA LEU A 165 0.26 21.77 0.37
C LEU A 165 0.54 23.27 0.54
N ALA A 166 -0.45 24.03 1.01
CA ALA A 166 -0.32 25.47 1.26
C ALA A 166 0.76 25.78 2.30
N THR A 167 0.77 25.04 3.42
CA THR A 167 1.78 25.21 4.48
C THR A 167 3.21 24.97 3.96
N THR A 168 3.40 23.94 3.13
CA THR A 168 4.71 23.59 2.57
C THR A 168 5.21 24.66 1.57
N GLN A 169 4.31 25.30 0.83
CA GLN A 169 4.66 26.42 -0.05
C GLN A 169 5.08 27.67 0.74
N LEU A 170 4.43 27.95 1.88
CA LEU A 170 4.83 29.06 2.76
C LEU A 170 6.21 28.83 3.40
N GLU A 171 6.52 27.61 3.82
CA GLU A 171 7.83 27.25 4.37
C GLU A 171 8.95 27.47 3.33
N THR A 172 8.75 27.04 2.08
CA THR A 172 9.75 27.19 1.01
C THR A 172 9.95 28.66 0.61
N ALA A 173 8.88 29.45 0.53
CA ALA A 173 8.97 30.89 0.26
C ALA A 173 9.78 31.64 1.35
N ASN A 174 9.55 31.34 2.62
CA ASN A 174 10.23 31.97 3.75
C ASN A 174 11.72 31.60 3.83
N VAL A 175 12.11 30.39 3.45
CA VAL A 175 13.54 29.98 3.39
C VAL A 175 14.27 30.73 2.28
N ASN A 176 13.63 30.93 1.13
CA ASN A 176 14.23 31.66 0.01
C ASN A 176 14.38 33.16 0.31
N ALA A 177 13.42 33.76 1.02
CA ALA A 177 13.49 35.16 1.44
C ALA A 177 14.60 35.45 2.47
N LYS A 178 15.00 34.46 3.29
CA LYS A 178 16.09 34.59 4.27
C LYS A 178 17.49 34.36 3.71
N LYS A 179 17.59 33.90 2.45
CA LYS A 179 18.87 33.65 1.75
C LYS A 179 19.26 34.78 0.79
N GLN A 180 18.43 35.81 0.67
CA GLN A 180 18.74 37.08 0.01
C GLN A 180 19.12 38.12 1.07
#